data_AF-A0A679IKC9-F1
#
_entry.id   AF-A0A679IKC9-F1
#
_cell.length_a   1.000
_cell.length_b   1.000
_cell.length_c   1.000
_cell.angle_alpha   90.00
_cell.angle_beta   90.00
_cell.angle_gamma   90.00
#
_symmetry.space_group_name_H-M   'P 1'
#
loop_
_entity.id
_entity.type
_entity.pdbx_description
1 polymer ?
#
loop_
_entity_poly.entity_id
_entity_poly.type
_entity_poly.pdbx_seq_one_letter_code
_entity_poly.pdbx_strand_id
1 'polypeptide(L)'
;MSIKRKYSRRKKASFPAILAGFLLILAAFVFSIRQLSQPVETTQVAGVTNEELNRKEFIEKLVPHAKELQKGYGVLPSIILGQAALESNFGQSQLASEYKNLFGIKAYGNVPKVALDTQEFVNEQYITIKGEFKVYDSWEASMDDHTMLFVNGVNWDPQKYEPVLLAKNYKVAANALQEAGYATDPQYADKIISMIEEYNLMQYD
;
A
#
# COMPACT_ATOMS: atom_id res chain seq x y z
N MET A 1 -1.21 -6.65 89.99
CA MET A 1 -1.97 -5.63 89.23
C MET A 1 -1.25 -4.30 89.35
N SER A 2 -0.63 -3.81 88.25
CA SER A 2 -0.02 -2.46 88.05
C SER A 2 1.19 -2.12 88.98
N ILE A 3 2.24 -1.37 88.64
CA ILE A 3 2.39 -0.16 87.82
C ILE A 3 3.83 -0.08 87.22
N LYS A 4 3.92 0.61 86.08
CA LYS A 4 5.08 0.89 85.19
C LYS A 4 6.14 1.90 85.73
N ARG A 5 7.23 2.01 84.93
CA ARG A 5 8.08 3.19 84.54
C ARG A 5 9.45 3.28 85.23
N LYS A 6 10.57 3.70 84.63
CA LYS A 6 11.05 4.12 83.27
C LYS A 6 12.58 4.43 83.41
N TYR A 7 13.26 4.74 82.30
CA TYR A 7 14.62 5.33 82.09
C TYR A 7 15.70 4.33 81.58
N SER A 8 16.15 4.34 80.30
CA SER A 8 17.02 5.28 79.55
C SER A 8 18.44 5.35 80.14
N ARG A 9 19.60 5.27 79.45
CA ARG A 9 20.07 5.30 78.05
C ARG A 9 21.59 4.99 78.12
N ARG A 10 22.21 4.35 77.11
CA ARG A 10 23.28 4.91 76.22
C ARG A 10 24.06 3.82 75.45
N LYS A 11 24.46 4.22 74.23
CA LYS A 11 25.01 3.49 73.07
C LYS A 11 26.49 3.10 73.20
N LYS A 12 26.94 2.16 72.34
CA LYS A 12 28.09 2.23 71.38
C LYS A 12 28.32 0.81 70.79
N ALA A 13 28.78 0.53 69.57
CA ALA A 13 29.30 1.31 68.44
C ALA A 13 29.15 0.50 67.11
N SER A 14 29.48 1.16 66.00
CA SER A 14 29.31 0.88 64.57
C SER A 14 30.28 -0.11 63.92
N PHE A 15 29.86 -0.76 62.82
CA PHE A 15 30.73 -1.22 61.71
C PHE A 15 30.10 -0.85 60.33
N PRO A 16 30.92 -0.68 59.26
CA PRO A 16 30.85 0.50 58.38
C PRO A 16 30.17 0.30 57.02
N ALA A 17 29.60 1.41 56.52
CA ALA A 17 28.77 1.56 55.32
C ALA A 17 29.50 1.47 53.96
N ILE A 18 30.56 0.66 53.82
CA ILE A 18 31.37 0.62 52.59
C ILE A 18 30.96 -0.53 51.64
N LEU A 19 30.35 -1.62 52.14
CA LEU A 19 29.91 -2.74 51.29
C LEU A 19 28.56 -2.49 50.58
N ALA A 20 27.75 -1.54 51.06
CA ALA A 20 26.47 -1.18 50.44
C ALA A 20 26.63 -0.27 49.21
N GLY A 21 27.75 0.46 49.09
CA GLY A 21 27.98 1.40 47.99
C GLY A 21 28.24 0.72 46.63
N PHE A 22 29.04 -0.35 46.60
CA PHE A 22 29.39 -1.04 45.35
C PHE A 22 28.22 -1.85 44.75
N LEU A 23 27.34 -2.39 45.59
CA LEU A 23 26.11 -3.07 45.14
C LEU A 23 25.10 -2.10 44.52
N LEU A 24 25.04 -0.85 45.00
CA LEU A 24 24.16 0.19 44.46
C LEU A 24 24.66 0.75 43.12
N ILE A 25 25.97 0.84 42.92
CA ILE A 25 26.56 1.32 41.65
C ILE A 25 26.41 0.27 40.52
N LEU A 26 26.58 -1.02 40.82
CA LEU A 26 26.33 -2.11 39.86
C LEU A 26 24.84 -2.23 39.48
N ALA A 27 23.93 -2.07 40.44
CA ALA A 27 22.49 -2.05 40.18
C ALA A 27 22.07 -0.84 39.32
N ALA A 28 22.66 0.34 39.57
CA ALA A 28 22.43 1.54 38.76
C ALA A 28 22.99 1.41 37.33
N PHE A 29 24.12 0.72 37.14
CA PHE A 29 24.70 0.48 35.82
C PHE A 29 23.86 -0.50 34.98
N VAL A 30 23.38 -1.60 35.57
CA VAL A 30 22.47 -2.54 34.90
C VAL A 30 21.11 -1.89 34.59
N PHE A 31 20.61 -1.03 35.48
CA PHE A 31 19.39 -0.24 35.23
C PHE A 31 19.59 0.78 34.09
N SER A 32 20.75 1.43 34.02
CA SER A 32 21.10 2.37 32.95
C SER A 32 21.21 1.69 31.57
N ILE A 33 21.79 0.48 31.49
CA ILE A 33 21.83 -0.29 30.23
C ILE A 33 20.42 -0.80 29.83
N ARG A 34 19.55 -1.10 30.79
CA ARG A 34 18.13 -1.41 30.51
C ARG A 34 17.34 -0.19 30.02
N GLN A 35 17.73 1.01 30.43
CA GLN A 35 17.12 2.26 29.95
C GLN A 35 17.59 2.64 28.52
N LEU A 36 18.80 2.21 28.14
CA LEU A 36 19.33 2.31 26.77
C LEU A 36 18.87 1.17 25.83
N SER A 37 18.28 0.09 26.37
CA SER A 37 17.71 -1.02 25.60
C SER A 37 16.20 -0.91 25.41
N GLN A 38 15.61 0.25 25.75
CA GLN A 38 14.25 0.53 25.33
C GLN A 38 14.27 0.72 23.80
N PRO A 39 13.40 0.04 23.03
CA PRO A 39 13.22 0.43 21.64
C PRO A 39 12.89 1.91 21.64
N VAL A 40 13.61 2.70 20.84
CA VAL A 40 13.31 4.12 20.64
C VAL A 40 11.84 4.18 20.25
N GLU A 41 11.00 4.68 21.15
CA GLU A 41 9.62 5.01 20.85
C GLU A 41 9.68 6.09 19.78
N THR A 42 9.49 5.66 18.54
CA THR A 42 9.33 6.56 17.41
C THR A 42 8.15 7.44 17.77
N THR A 43 8.42 8.73 17.96
CA THR A 43 7.42 9.73 18.27
C THR A 43 6.37 9.67 17.16
N GLN A 44 5.20 9.14 17.50
CA GLN A 44 4.05 9.06 16.62
C GLN A 44 3.61 10.48 16.28
N VAL A 45 3.92 10.94 15.07
CA VAL A 45 3.15 12.01 14.45
C VAL A 45 1.74 11.44 14.28
N ALA A 46 0.73 12.12 14.80
CA ALA A 46 -0.62 11.60 14.98
C ALA A 46 -1.18 10.89 13.73
N GLY A 47 -1.43 9.57 13.84
CA GLY A 47 -2.55 8.88 13.21
C GLY A 47 -2.35 8.11 11.89
N VAL A 48 -1.21 8.18 11.22
CA VAL A 48 -1.03 7.49 9.91
C VAL A 48 -0.32 6.14 10.12
N THR A 49 -0.89 5.05 9.60
CA THR A 49 -0.28 3.71 9.69
C THR A 49 0.84 3.56 8.64
N ASN A 50 1.80 2.67 8.88
CA ASN A 50 2.84 2.34 7.90
C ASN A 50 2.24 1.82 6.57
N GLU A 51 1.10 1.12 6.64
CA GLU A 51 0.41 0.65 5.44
C GLU A 51 -0.13 1.84 4.62
N GLU A 52 -0.75 2.82 5.27
CA GLU A 52 -1.24 4.03 4.60
C GLU A 52 -0.10 4.85 3.97
N LEU A 53 1.06 4.94 4.65
CA LEU A 53 2.26 5.56 4.07
C LEU A 53 2.72 4.82 2.82
N ASN A 54 2.82 3.49 2.86
CA ASN A 54 3.22 2.69 1.70
C ASN A 54 2.26 2.86 0.52
N ARG A 55 0.95 2.97 0.77
CA ARG A 55 -0.07 3.22 -0.26
C ARG A 55 0.09 4.60 -0.90
N LYS A 56 0.35 5.63 -0.09
CA LYS A 56 0.62 7.00 -0.58
C LYS A 56 1.92 7.06 -1.40
N GLU A 57 3.00 6.45 -0.92
CA GLU A 57 4.27 6.37 -1.63
C GLU A 57 4.11 5.65 -2.99
N PHE A 58 3.32 4.58 -3.04
CA PHE A 58 2.97 3.90 -4.29
C PHE A 58 2.32 4.87 -5.28
N ILE A 59 1.30 5.61 -4.87
CA ILE A 59 0.61 6.58 -5.74
C ILE A 59 1.57 7.67 -6.19
N GLU A 60 2.29 8.30 -5.26
CA GLU A 60 3.21 9.41 -5.55
C GLU A 60 4.28 9.03 -6.58
N LYS A 61 4.77 7.78 -6.52
CA LYS A 61 5.73 7.26 -7.49
C LYS A 61 5.17 7.22 -8.92
N LEU A 62 3.88 6.94 -9.10
CA LEU A 62 3.26 6.79 -10.42
C LEU A 62 2.74 8.12 -10.99
N VAL A 63 2.49 9.13 -10.15
CA VAL A 63 1.91 10.42 -10.55
C VAL A 63 2.65 11.10 -11.72
N PRO A 64 3.99 11.21 -11.73
CA PRO A 64 4.69 11.90 -12.83
C PRO A 64 4.36 11.29 -14.19
N HIS A 65 4.42 9.96 -14.29
CA HIS A 65 4.19 9.25 -15.53
C HIS A 65 2.70 9.22 -15.91
N ALA A 66 1.77 9.14 -14.95
CA ALA A 66 0.34 9.26 -15.22
C ALA A 66 0.00 10.62 -15.88
N LYS A 67 0.64 11.71 -15.44
CA LYS A 67 0.49 13.04 -16.06
C LYS A 67 1.10 13.13 -17.46
N GLU A 68 2.21 12.44 -17.71
CA GLU A 68 2.78 12.33 -19.06
C GLU A 68 1.81 11.63 -20.02
N LEU A 69 1.21 10.52 -19.57
CA LEU A 69 0.23 9.75 -20.34
C LEU A 69 -1.03 10.58 -20.63
N GLN A 70 -1.50 11.37 -19.66
CA GLN A 70 -2.59 12.33 -19.91
C GLN A 70 -2.23 13.34 -20.99
N LYS A 71 -1.05 13.96 -20.90
CA LYS A 71 -0.60 14.96 -21.88
C LYS A 71 -0.46 14.35 -23.29
N GLY A 72 -0.02 13.11 -23.38
CA GLY A 72 0.17 12.40 -24.64
C GLY A 72 -1.10 11.85 -25.26
N TYR A 73 -1.99 11.27 -24.44
CA TYR A 73 -3.08 10.41 -24.89
C TYR A 73 -4.47 10.78 -24.33
N GLY A 74 -4.55 11.71 -23.38
CA GLY A 74 -5.82 12.22 -22.85
C GLY A 74 -6.48 11.38 -21.77
N VAL A 75 -5.87 10.27 -21.33
CA VAL A 75 -6.40 9.46 -20.21
C VAL A 75 -6.21 10.22 -18.90
N LEU A 76 -7.28 10.33 -18.10
CA LEU A 76 -7.22 11.01 -16.80
C LEU A 76 -6.25 10.29 -15.85
N PRO A 77 -5.28 11.00 -15.24
CA PRO A 77 -4.36 10.44 -14.25
C PRO A 77 -5.08 9.75 -13.10
N SER A 78 -6.20 10.29 -12.63
CA SER A 78 -6.98 9.64 -11.56
C SER A 78 -7.45 8.24 -11.94
N ILE A 79 -7.79 8.01 -13.22
CA ILE A 79 -8.23 6.70 -13.72
C ILE A 79 -7.06 5.72 -13.75
N ILE A 80 -5.92 6.14 -14.30
CA ILE A 80 -4.71 5.30 -14.34
C ILE A 80 -4.29 4.91 -12.92
N LEU A 81 -4.21 5.89 -12.01
CA LEU A 81 -3.77 5.69 -10.64
C LEU A 81 -4.78 4.87 -9.83
N GLY A 82 -6.08 5.13 -10.00
CA GLY A 82 -7.15 4.39 -9.32
C GLY A 82 -7.18 2.92 -9.73
N GLN A 83 -7.08 2.64 -11.03
CA GLN A 83 -6.96 1.27 -11.53
C GLN A 83 -5.67 0.63 -11.05
N ALA A 84 -4.52 1.30 -11.17
CA ALA A 84 -3.25 0.76 -10.69
C ALA A 84 -3.31 0.38 -9.21
N ALA A 85 -3.85 1.24 -8.35
CA ALA A 85 -4.00 0.97 -6.91
C ALA A 85 -4.90 -0.23 -6.64
N LEU A 86 -6.08 -0.29 -7.29
CA LEU A 86 -7.06 -1.36 -7.11
C LEU A 86 -6.53 -2.71 -7.60
N GLU A 87 -6.04 -2.77 -8.85
CA GLU A 87 -5.67 -4.01 -9.54
C GLU A 87 -4.39 -4.63 -8.99
N SER A 88 -3.47 -3.79 -8.49
CA SER A 88 -2.16 -4.26 -7.99
C SER A 88 -2.09 -4.42 -6.47
N ASN A 89 -3.17 -4.08 -5.75
CA ASN A 89 -3.14 -3.89 -4.29
C ASN A 89 -2.00 -2.94 -3.88
N PHE A 90 -1.98 -1.73 -4.45
CA PHE A 90 -0.92 -0.73 -4.25
C PHE A 90 0.51 -1.29 -4.51
N GLY A 91 0.65 -2.06 -5.58
CA GLY A 91 1.91 -2.66 -6.02
C GLY A 91 2.35 -3.90 -5.24
N GLN A 92 1.55 -4.36 -4.26
CA GLN A 92 1.91 -5.46 -3.37
C GLN A 92 1.55 -6.85 -3.92
N SER A 93 0.69 -6.94 -4.94
CA SER A 93 0.41 -8.24 -5.56
C SER A 93 1.70 -8.84 -6.12
N GLN A 94 1.81 -10.17 -6.12
CA GLN A 94 2.99 -10.85 -6.68
C GLN A 94 3.24 -10.41 -8.12
N LEU A 95 2.17 -10.31 -8.92
CA LEU A 95 2.24 -9.91 -10.32
C LEU A 95 2.80 -8.49 -10.50
N ALA A 96 2.40 -7.55 -9.64
CA ALA A 96 2.88 -6.18 -9.69
C ALA A 96 4.30 -6.01 -9.10
N SER A 97 4.59 -6.65 -7.97
CA SER A 97 5.85 -6.47 -7.25
C SER A 97 7.02 -7.16 -7.96
N GLU A 98 6.85 -8.41 -8.42
CA GLU A 98 7.91 -9.20 -9.06
C GLU A 98 7.99 -8.96 -10.57
N TYR A 99 6.85 -8.83 -11.25
CA TYR A 99 6.77 -8.79 -12.73
C TYR A 99 6.34 -7.44 -13.30
N LYS A 100 6.17 -6.44 -12.42
CA LYS A 100 5.84 -5.04 -12.76
C LYS A 100 4.54 -4.87 -13.54
N ASN A 101 3.64 -5.84 -13.50
CA ASN A 101 2.36 -5.78 -14.17
C ASN A 101 1.28 -5.30 -13.19
N LEU A 102 0.94 -4.01 -13.28
CA LEU A 102 0.02 -3.35 -12.35
C LEU A 102 -1.46 -3.69 -12.62
N PHE A 103 -1.81 -4.02 -13.86
CA PHE A 103 -3.21 -4.09 -14.32
C PHE A 103 -3.66 -5.52 -14.68
N GLY A 104 -2.88 -6.54 -14.31
CA GLY A 104 -3.24 -7.93 -14.61
C GLY A 104 -3.28 -8.27 -16.11
N ILE A 105 -2.51 -7.55 -16.94
CA ILE A 105 -2.59 -7.69 -18.40
C ILE A 105 -2.10 -9.10 -18.82
N LYS A 106 -2.99 -9.85 -19.48
CA LYS A 106 -2.70 -11.19 -20.01
C LYS A 106 -1.75 -11.11 -21.21
N ALA A 107 -0.86 -12.10 -21.32
CA ALA A 107 0.07 -12.21 -22.42
C ALA A 107 -0.58 -12.91 -23.62
N TYR A 108 -0.36 -12.37 -24.81
CA TYR A 108 -0.76 -12.97 -26.08
C TYR A 108 0.42 -12.98 -27.04
N GLY A 109 0.64 -14.10 -27.74
CA GLY A 109 1.77 -14.26 -28.65
C GLY A 109 3.12 -14.42 -27.93
N ASN A 110 4.20 -14.05 -28.63
CA ASN A 110 5.57 -14.23 -28.16
C ASN A 110 6.10 -12.96 -27.47
N VAL A 111 5.59 -12.71 -26.26
CA VAL A 111 6.04 -11.62 -25.37
C VAL A 111 6.57 -12.20 -24.05
N PRO A 112 7.45 -11.48 -23.33
CA PRO A 112 7.84 -11.88 -21.97
C PRO A 112 6.62 -12.10 -21.09
N LYS A 113 6.53 -13.28 -20.47
CA LYS A 113 5.34 -13.70 -19.72
C LYS A 113 5.67 -14.62 -18.56
N VAL A 114 4.79 -14.63 -17.56
CA VAL A 114 4.81 -15.53 -16.41
C VAL A 114 3.48 -16.25 -16.27
N ALA A 115 3.51 -17.53 -15.90
CA ALA A 115 2.31 -18.30 -15.58
C ALA A 115 2.07 -18.30 -14.07
N LEU A 116 0.97 -17.69 -13.64
CA LEU A 116 0.56 -17.64 -12.24
C LEU A 116 -0.85 -18.19 -12.08
N ASP A 117 -1.16 -18.69 -10.89
CA ASP A 117 -2.52 -19.10 -10.55
C ASP A 117 -3.39 -17.84 -10.41
N THR A 118 -4.58 -17.86 -11.01
CA THR A 118 -5.55 -16.76 -11.00
C THR A 118 -6.95 -17.30 -10.76
N GLN A 119 -7.82 -16.48 -10.16
CA GLN A 119 -9.21 -16.83 -9.94
C GLN A 119 -10.05 -16.31 -11.11
N GLU A 120 -10.73 -17.21 -11.80
CA GLU A 120 -11.69 -16.86 -12.86
C GLU A 120 -13.11 -17.16 -12.37
N PHE A 121 -14.06 -16.30 -12.74
CA PHE A 121 -15.47 -16.50 -12.45
C PHE A 121 -16.15 -17.16 -13.66
N VAL A 122 -16.39 -18.46 -13.56
CA VAL A 122 -16.97 -19.28 -14.64
C VAL A 122 -18.18 -20.03 -14.10
N ASN A 123 -19.32 -19.93 -14.79
CA ASN A 123 -20.57 -20.59 -14.38
C ASN A 123 -20.96 -20.30 -12.92
N GLU A 124 -20.90 -19.02 -12.53
CA GLU A 124 -21.25 -18.54 -11.18
C GLU A 124 -20.32 -19.04 -10.04
N GLN A 125 -19.16 -19.62 -10.38
CA GLN A 125 -18.19 -20.13 -9.41
C GLN A 125 -16.78 -19.59 -9.68
N TYR A 126 -16.05 -19.31 -8.61
CA TYR A 126 -14.62 -19.03 -8.70
C TYR A 126 -13.83 -20.32 -8.85
N ILE A 127 -13.04 -20.42 -9.91
CA ILE A 127 -12.09 -21.51 -10.14
C ILE A 127 -10.68 -20.96 -10.22
N THR A 128 -9.71 -21.70 -9.69
CA THR A 128 -8.29 -21.36 -9.87
C THR A 128 -7.79 -22.01 -11.15
N ILE A 129 -7.28 -21.21 -12.07
CA ILE A 129 -6.59 -21.68 -13.28
C ILE A 129 -5.23 -21.01 -13.41
N LYS A 130 -4.38 -21.52 -14.32
CA LYS A 130 -3.16 -20.82 -14.70
C LYS A 130 -3.45 -19.77 -15.76
N GLY A 131 -3.20 -18.51 -15.42
CA GLY A 131 -3.19 -17.39 -16.36
C GLY A 131 -1.76 -17.08 -16.82
N GLU A 132 -1.60 -16.72 -18.10
CA GLU A 132 -0.35 -16.16 -18.61
C GLU A 132 -0.44 -14.63 -18.60
N PHE A 133 0.47 -13.99 -17.87
CA PHE A 133 0.50 -12.54 -17.70
C PHE A 133 1.75 -11.95 -18.30
N LYS A 134 1.66 -10.73 -18.86
CA LYS A 134 2.83 -10.01 -19.35
C LYS A 134 3.78 -9.68 -18.21
N VAL A 135 5.07 -9.67 -18.51
CA VAL A 135 6.15 -9.20 -17.63
C VAL A 135 6.68 -7.89 -18.20
N TYR A 136 6.91 -6.89 -17.34
CA TYR A 136 7.44 -5.60 -17.74
C TYR A 136 8.76 -5.29 -17.01
N ASP A 137 9.57 -4.44 -17.63
CA ASP A 137 10.82 -3.96 -17.04
C ASP A 137 10.56 -2.93 -15.92
N SER A 138 9.43 -2.23 -15.97
CA SER A 138 9.03 -1.22 -14.99
C SER A 138 7.52 -1.06 -14.87
N TRP A 139 7.06 -0.35 -13.83
CA TRP A 139 5.64 -0.04 -13.66
C TRP A 139 5.15 0.95 -14.72
N GLU A 140 6.00 1.88 -15.13
CA GLU A 140 5.74 2.82 -16.23
C GLU A 140 5.44 2.08 -17.53
N ALA A 141 6.23 1.05 -17.89
CA ALA A 141 5.96 0.23 -19.07
C ALA A 141 4.60 -0.51 -18.99
N SER A 142 4.16 -0.89 -17.80
CA SER A 142 2.81 -1.44 -17.60
C SER A 142 1.72 -0.38 -17.75
N MET A 143 1.99 0.88 -17.37
CA MET A 143 1.06 2.01 -17.53
C MET A 143 0.95 2.45 -19.00
N ASP A 144 2.05 2.40 -19.74
CA ASP A 144 2.06 2.62 -21.19
C ASP A 144 1.15 1.60 -21.90
N ASP A 145 1.32 0.30 -21.63
CA ASP A 145 0.52 -0.76 -22.28
C ASP A 145 -0.98 -0.67 -21.90
N HIS A 146 -1.27 -0.34 -20.64
CA HIS A 146 -2.63 -0.05 -20.19
C HIS A 146 -3.24 1.16 -20.91
N THR A 147 -2.48 2.24 -21.08
CA THR A 147 -2.95 3.42 -21.81
C THR A 147 -3.20 3.10 -23.29
N MET A 148 -2.36 2.26 -23.89
CA MET A 148 -2.54 1.82 -25.28
C MET A 148 -3.80 1.00 -25.51
N LEU A 149 -4.31 0.30 -24.49
CA LEU A 149 -5.63 -0.34 -24.59
C LEU A 149 -6.73 0.69 -24.82
N PHE A 150 -6.68 1.85 -24.16
CA PHE A 150 -7.68 2.90 -24.35
C PHE A 150 -7.54 3.60 -25.70
N VAL A 151 -6.29 3.85 -26.12
CA VAL A 151 -5.98 4.53 -27.38
C VAL A 151 -6.34 3.66 -28.60
N ASN A 152 -6.03 2.37 -28.55
CA ASN A 152 -6.17 1.48 -29.71
C ASN A 152 -7.46 0.64 -29.67
N GLY A 153 -8.15 0.60 -28.53
CA GLY A 153 -9.25 -0.33 -28.31
C GLY A 153 -8.78 -1.79 -28.33
N VAL A 154 -9.64 -2.66 -28.82
CA VAL A 154 -9.35 -4.09 -29.01
C VAL A 154 -9.45 -4.46 -30.49
N ASN A 155 -8.85 -5.57 -30.90
CA ASN A 155 -8.77 -5.96 -32.32
C ASN A 155 -10.12 -6.00 -33.07
N TRP A 156 -11.21 -6.29 -32.36
CA TRP A 156 -12.56 -6.38 -32.93
C TRP A 156 -13.38 -5.10 -32.75
N ASP A 157 -12.90 -4.15 -31.95
CA ASP A 157 -13.53 -2.85 -31.71
C ASP A 157 -12.46 -1.82 -31.29
N PRO A 158 -11.87 -1.09 -32.26
CA PRO A 158 -10.87 -0.08 -31.99
C PRO A 158 -11.39 1.14 -31.22
N GLN A 159 -12.71 1.35 -31.16
CA GLN A 159 -13.34 2.49 -30.48
C GLN A 159 -13.92 2.10 -29.11
N LYS A 160 -13.75 0.85 -28.69
CA LYS A 160 -14.32 0.28 -27.47
C LYS A 160 -14.16 1.15 -26.22
N TYR A 161 -13.02 1.82 -26.09
CA TYR A 161 -12.68 2.67 -24.94
C TYR A 161 -12.62 4.17 -25.28
N GLU A 162 -13.05 4.59 -26.47
CA GLU A 162 -13.12 6.00 -26.86
C GLU A 162 -13.91 6.86 -25.84
N PRO A 163 -15.04 6.41 -25.27
CA PRO A 163 -15.75 7.20 -24.25
C PRO A 163 -14.93 7.47 -22.99
N VAL A 164 -13.96 6.59 -22.65
CA VAL A 164 -13.03 6.80 -21.52
C VAL A 164 -12.09 7.97 -21.81
N LEU A 165 -11.59 8.07 -23.05
CA LEU A 165 -10.71 9.17 -23.50
C LEU A 165 -11.44 10.51 -23.60
N LEU A 166 -12.73 10.49 -23.94
CA LEU A 166 -13.55 11.71 -24.09
C LEU A 166 -14.13 12.22 -22.77
N ALA A 167 -14.10 11.41 -21.71
CA ALA A 167 -14.66 11.71 -20.42
C ALA A 167 -14.11 13.02 -19.83
N LYS A 168 -15.01 13.85 -19.31
CA LYS A 168 -14.64 15.17 -18.71
C LYS A 168 -14.28 15.10 -17.24
N ASN A 169 -14.50 13.95 -16.61
CA ASN A 169 -14.13 13.69 -15.23
C ASN A 169 -14.07 12.18 -14.99
N TYR A 170 -13.46 11.81 -13.87
CA TYR A 170 -13.25 10.43 -13.48
C TYR A 170 -14.54 9.61 -13.31
N LYS A 171 -15.66 10.22 -12.88
CA LYS A 171 -16.93 9.48 -12.74
C LYS A 171 -17.46 9.06 -14.11
N VAL A 172 -17.40 9.94 -15.10
CA VAL A 172 -17.78 9.61 -16.48
C VAL A 172 -16.86 8.53 -17.04
N ALA A 173 -15.54 8.66 -16.83
CA ALA A 173 -14.56 7.68 -17.29
C ALA A 173 -14.75 6.29 -16.64
N ALA A 174 -15.00 6.24 -15.33
CA ALA A 174 -15.25 4.98 -14.61
C ALA A 174 -16.52 4.28 -15.08
N ASN A 175 -17.61 5.02 -15.32
CA ASN A 175 -18.82 4.46 -15.90
C ASN A 175 -18.60 3.98 -17.34
N ALA A 176 -17.85 4.74 -18.15
CA ALA A 176 -17.45 4.29 -19.48
C ALA A 176 -16.64 2.99 -19.47
N LEU A 177 -15.75 2.78 -18.48
CA LEU A 177 -15.03 1.51 -18.31
C LEU A 177 -15.99 0.34 -18.02
N GLN A 178 -16.99 0.55 -17.17
CA GLN A 178 -18.01 -0.45 -16.85
C GLN A 178 -18.85 -0.79 -18.08
N GLU A 179 -19.35 0.22 -18.80
CA GLU A 179 -20.15 0.06 -20.01
C GLU A 179 -19.37 -0.63 -21.13
N ALA A 180 -18.08 -0.32 -21.26
CA ALA A 180 -17.17 -0.99 -22.20
C ALA A 180 -16.87 -2.44 -21.79
N GLY A 181 -17.24 -2.88 -20.59
CA GLY A 181 -16.98 -4.22 -20.09
C GLY A 181 -15.50 -4.45 -19.80
N TYR A 182 -14.81 -3.45 -19.26
CA TYR A 182 -13.40 -3.57 -18.83
C TYR A 182 -13.22 -4.69 -17.79
N ALA A 183 -14.15 -4.77 -16.84
CA ALA A 183 -14.22 -5.84 -15.84
C ALA A 183 -15.62 -6.47 -15.83
N THR A 184 -15.70 -7.75 -15.45
CA THR A 184 -16.97 -8.47 -15.27
C THR A 184 -17.67 -8.14 -13.97
N ASP A 185 -16.98 -7.44 -13.06
CA ASP A 185 -17.53 -6.98 -11.80
C ASP A 185 -18.61 -5.89 -12.04
N PRO A 186 -19.85 -6.08 -11.59
CA PRO A 186 -20.93 -5.09 -11.78
C PRO A 186 -20.73 -3.80 -10.96
N GLN A 187 -19.80 -3.78 -10.00
CA GLN A 187 -19.48 -2.63 -9.16
C GLN A 187 -18.12 -2.01 -9.50
N TYR A 188 -17.56 -2.32 -10.68
CA TYR A 188 -16.22 -1.87 -11.05
C TYR A 188 -16.09 -0.35 -11.07
N ALA A 189 -17.06 0.34 -11.69
CA ALA A 189 -17.06 1.81 -11.72
C ALA A 189 -17.05 2.41 -10.32
N ASP A 190 -17.89 1.89 -9.42
CA ASP A 190 -17.99 2.37 -8.03
C ASP A 190 -16.69 2.14 -7.25
N LYS A 191 -16.02 1.00 -7.47
CA LYS A 191 -14.72 0.71 -6.86
C LYS A 191 -13.65 1.69 -7.30
N ILE A 192 -13.58 2.00 -8.59
CA ILE A 192 -12.64 2.98 -9.13
C ILE A 192 -12.94 4.39 -8.61
N ILE A 193 -14.21 4.80 -8.61
CA ILE A 193 -14.64 6.09 -8.05
C ILE A 193 -14.25 6.18 -6.57
N SER A 194 -14.50 5.12 -5.80
CA SER A 194 -14.15 5.07 -4.38
C SER A 194 -12.65 5.19 -4.16
N MET A 195 -11.83 4.48 -4.94
CA MET A 195 -10.37 4.59 -4.87
C MET A 195 -9.89 6.01 -5.19
N ILE A 196 -10.48 6.64 -6.20
CA ILE A 196 -10.15 8.01 -6.60
C ILE A 196 -10.54 9.02 -5.52
N GLU A 197 -11.70 8.84 -4.88
CA GLU A 197 -12.18 9.73 -3.83
C GLU A 197 -11.42 9.55 -2.52
N GLU A 198 -11.15 8.31 -2.10
CA GLU A 198 -10.41 7.98 -0.86
C GLU A 198 -9.01 8.58 -0.86
N TYR A 199 -8.30 8.49 -1.99
CA TYR A 199 -6.92 9.00 -2.13
C TYR A 199 -6.85 10.37 -2.81
N ASN A 200 -8.00 11.04 -3.01
CA ASN A 200 -8.11 12.36 -3.64
C ASN A 200 -7.34 12.42 -4.98
N LEU A 201 -7.42 11.38 -5.82
CA LEU A 201 -6.61 11.23 -7.03
C LEU A 201 -7.01 12.19 -8.15
N MET A 202 -8.23 12.72 -8.13
CA MET A 202 -8.70 13.73 -9.08
C MET A 202 -7.91 15.04 -9.00
N GLN A 203 -7.13 15.27 -7.94
CA GLN A 203 -6.20 16.41 -7.85
C GLN A 203 -5.08 16.36 -8.90
N TYR A 204 -4.89 15.21 -9.55
CA TYR A 204 -3.86 15.01 -10.56
C TYR A 204 -4.37 15.15 -12.00
N ASP A 205 -5.69 15.26 -12.19
CA ASP A 205 -6.34 15.47 -13.49
C ASP A 205 -6.08 16.88 -14.08
#